data_AF-A0A7L5E4Y6-F1
#
_entry.id   AF-A0A7L5E4Y6-F1
#
_cell.length_a   1.000
_cell.length_b   1.000
_cell.length_c   1.000
_cell.angle_alpha   90.00
_cell.angle_beta   90.00
_cell.angle_gamma   90.00
#
_symmetry.space_group_name_H-M   'P 1'
#
loop_
_entity.id
_entity.type
_entity.pdbx_description
1 polymer ?
#
loop_
_entity_poly.entity_id
_entity_poly.type
_entity_poly.pdbx_seq_one_letter_code
_entity_poly.pdbx_strand_id
1 'polypeptide(L)'
;MINLSDYSALRNCTAYTDTIFVQGCAMQGDGGEGLFIWENSSIAPDDGGTILRPAVDHTPSSGAWKRIVGDAVEANWFGAKADGSVDAAPQIKKAIETAIHTHTKVRLAPGTYRFDQVIALDIPDNFHLIIEGNGALIKASPLVTSASSEVNLIRFFTSAGTDTQGTGVFIDNLDFDGGVPNPQFTEPNISAIKRIHAVVAEDIFTVNISNCHFKNIQGSGTRTYNFVYANFQNLNFQNVGGKFRLENEFDSFGDGIYLCQTNLETSRPTRRQSHSAITNCHINAYNPSSYNNYASRCGICVEGFNTLKSDHRVYLQVSNCTISGYDRTFHIEGIDAEVTATALNVQNFQCIYLMAWGRSKCTFTNCNFNSRLPNNPNQVRLGTGGINTYPSELINHITFNHCQINPQGEATFIGQLDFVDSILDYSNHDVYFEHAIIVLTRSQLINISHNLSRGLNFYGCTLSATNSIMQGYKNGADNSGGILHFEDLVLPVFDRNTITDTRLILTFKPAALARLTNNIIYRHPKGSGAPMEALMNFNNIQQVQMSNNIFYVDVATASDQEPIYQTYAVQHVSHDHDIKYLHILDSGKTSKSRL
;
A
#
# COMPACT_ATOMS: atom_id res chain seq x y z
N MET A 1 8.82 -21.28 -53.64
CA MET A 1 8.08 -20.58 -52.57
C MET A 1 7.63 -19.25 -53.16
N ILE A 2 6.32 -18.99 -53.17
CA ILE A 2 5.76 -17.71 -53.62
C ILE A 2 5.89 -16.72 -52.47
N ASN A 3 6.32 -15.49 -52.78
CA ASN A 3 6.38 -14.38 -51.83
C ASN A 3 5.31 -13.35 -52.21
N LEU A 4 4.42 -13.03 -51.28
CA LEU A 4 3.39 -12.01 -51.47
C LEU A 4 3.64 -10.83 -50.53
N SER A 5 3.31 -9.61 -50.97
CA SER A 5 3.61 -8.39 -50.21
C SER A 5 2.87 -8.31 -48.89
N ASP A 6 1.60 -8.72 -48.88
CA ASP A 6 0.67 -8.50 -47.77
C ASP A 6 -0.52 -9.48 -47.82
N TYR A 7 -1.42 -9.38 -46.84
CA TYR A 7 -2.62 -10.22 -46.79
C TYR A 7 -3.60 -9.94 -47.92
N SER A 8 -3.67 -8.72 -48.47
CA SER A 8 -4.52 -8.44 -49.63
C SER A 8 -4.04 -9.22 -50.85
N ALA A 9 -2.73 -9.24 -51.08
CA ALA A 9 -2.12 -10.08 -52.10
C ALA A 9 -2.38 -11.58 -51.87
N LEU A 10 -2.34 -12.05 -50.62
CA LEU A 10 -2.69 -13.44 -50.30
C LEU A 10 -4.15 -13.78 -50.56
N ARG A 11 -5.09 -12.89 -50.19
CA ARG A 11 -6.53 -13.09 -50.44
C ARG A 11 -6.87 -13.12 -51.93
N ASN A 12 -6.09 -12.43 -52.77
CA ASN A 12 -6.24 -12.44 -54.22
C ASN A 12 -5.36 -13.51 -54.92
N CYS A 13 -4.66 -14.35 -54.15
CA CYS A 13 -3.80 -15.39 -54.71
C CYS A 13 -4.66 -16.54 -55.27
N THR A 14 -4.53 -16.80 -56.58
CA THR A 14 -5.16 -17.93 -57.26
C THR A 14 -4.26 -19.17 -57.34
N ALA A 15 -2.99 -19.03 -56.94
CA ALA A 15 -2.05 -20.13 -56.87
C ALA A 15 -2.15 -20.83 -55.51
N TYR A 16 -3.11 -21.75 -55.38
CA TYR A 16 -3.29 -22.59 -54.19
C TYR A 16 -2.19 -23.65 -54.06
N THR A 17 -0.94 -23.19 -53.93
CA THR A 17 0.22 -24.04 -53.64
C THR A 17 0.26 -24.44 -52.16
N ASP A 18 1.06 -25.46 -51.82
CA ASP A 18 1.15 -25.98 -50.45
C ASP A 18 1.62 -24.94 -49.43
N THR A 19 2.47 -23.96 -49.80
CA THR A 19 2.97 -22.96 -48.85
C THR A 19 3.37 -21.65 -49.55
N ILE A 20 2.91 -20.53 -48.98
CA ILE A 20 3.23 -19.15 -49.40
C ILE A 20 3.86 -18.39 -48.23
N PHE A 21 4.88 -17.59 -48.51
CA PHE A 21 5.41 -16.62 -47.55
C PHE A 21 4.80 -15.24 -47.82
N VAL A 22 4.32 -14.58 -46.77
CA VAL A 22 3.78 -13.23 -46.84
C VAL A 22 4.72 -12.28 -46.11
N GLN A 23 4.99 -11.13 -46.72
CA GLN A 23 5.98 -10.15 -46.27
C GLN A 23 5.43 -9.09 -45.31
N GLY A 24 4.15 -9.15 -44.95
CA GLY A 24 3.52 -8.29 -43.93
C GLY A 24 2.01 -8.49 -43.85
N CYS A 25 1.35 -7.84 -42.89
CA CYS A 25 -0.11 -7.85 -42.75
C CYS A 25 -0.74 -6.86 -43.74
N ALA A 26 -0.29 -5.60 -43.70
CA ALA A 26 -0.75 -4.50 -44.53
C ALA A 26 0.36 -3.92 -45.42
N MET A 27 1.61 -3.95 -44.95
CA MET A 27 2.77 -3.54 -45.73
C MET A 27 3.98 -4.41 -45.40
N GLN A 28 4.90 -4.53 -46.35
CA GLN A 28 6.13 -5.27 -46.13
C GLN A 28 6.88 -4.72 -44.90
N GLY A 29 7.27 -5.60 -43.96
CA GLY A 29 8.06 -5.20 -42.79
C GLY A 29 7.25 -4.79 -41.56
N ASP A 30 5.92 -4.95 -41.53
CA ASP A 30 5.07 -4.47 -40.43
C ASP A 30 4.93 -5.44 -39.24
N GLY A 31 5.66 -6.55 -39.25
CA GLY A 31 5.56 -7.60 -38.22
C GLY A 31 4.46 -8.64 -38.50
N GLY A 32 3.70 -8.47 -39.59
CA GLY A 32 2.70 -9.43 -40.05
C GLY A 32 3.25 -10.55 -40.94
N GLU A 33 4.57 -10.69 -41.10
CA GLU A 33 5.21 -11.68 -41.96
C GLU A 33 4.90 -13.12 -41.52
N GLY A 34 4.97 -14.07 -42.45
CA GLY A 34 4.94 -15.48 -42.08
C GLY A 34 4.58 -16.43 -43.21
N LEU A 35 4.60 -17.72 -42.88
CA LEU A 35 4.23 -18.81 -43.78
C LEU A 35 2.74 -19.15 -43.61
N PHE A 36 2.06 -19.34 -44.74
CA PHE A 36 0.67 -19.76 -44.84
C PHE A 36 0.56 -21.03 -45.69
N ILE A 37 -0.29 -21.95 -45.25
CA ILE A 37 -0.62 -23.19 -45.96
C ILE A 37 -2.07 -23.10 -46.42
N TRP A 38 -2.34 -23.50 -47.66
CA TRP A 38 -3.70 -23.63 -48.15
C TRP A 38 -4.35 -24.87 -47.55
N GLU A 39 -5.50 -24.71 -46.90
CA GLU A 39 -6.31 -25.83 -46.42
C GLU A 39 -7.66 -25.85 -47.14
N ASN A 40 -7.78 -26.71 -48.16
CA ASN A 40 -8.93 -26.78 -49.06
C ASN A 40 -10.27 -27.10 -48.35
N SER A 41 -10.21 -27.83 -47.24
CA SER A 41 -11.40 -28.21 -46.45
C SER A 41 -11.77 -27.20 -45.37
N SER A 42 -11.01 -26.13 -45.19
CA SER A 42 -11.31 -25.14 -44.15
C SER A 42 -12.64 -24.45 -44.43
N ILE A 43 -13.52 -24.44 -43.42
CA ILE A 43 -14.74 -23.62 -43.39
C ILE A 43 -14.65 -22.50 -42.35
N ALA A 44 -13.48 -22.36 -41.70
CA ALA A 44 -13.29 -21.37 -40.67
C ALA A 44 -13.41 -19.94 -41.25
N PRO A 45 -14.03 -19.00 -40.52
CA PRO A 45 -14.16 -17.62 -40.97
C PRO A 45 -12.77 -16.95 -41.05
N ASP A 46 -12.67 -15.91 -41.88
CA ASP A 46 -11.48 -15.04 -41.90
C ASP A 46 -11.40 -14.28 -40.57
N ASP A 47 -10.28 -14.42 -39.85
CA ASP A 47 -10.04 -13.74 -38.56
C ASP A 47 -9.17 -12.49 -38.72
N GLY A 48 -8.64 -12.26 -39.93
CA GLY A 48 -7.76 -11.16 -40.27
C GLY A 48 -6.30 -11.34 -39.89
N GLY A 49 -5.86 -12.54 -39.45
CA GLY A 49 -4.47 -12.78 -39.05
C GLY A 49 -3.97 -14.21 -39.22
N THR A 50 -4.64 -15.20 -38.61
CA THR A 50 -4.21 -16.61 -38.67
C THR A 50 -5.00 -17.43 -39.69
N ILE A 51 -6.20 -16.98 -40.04
CA ILE A 51 -7.06 -17.58 -41.06
C ILE A 51 -7.48 -16.48 -42.03
N LEU A 52 -7.04 -16.61 -43.28
CA LEU A 52 -7.33 -15.64 -44.34
C LEU A 52 -8.09 -16.34 -45.47
N ARG A 53 -9.32 -15.91 -45.74
CA ARG A 53 -10.13 -16.48 -46.82
C ARG A 53 -9.83 -15.74 -48.14
N PRO A 54 -9.87 -16.43 -49.29
CA PRO A 54 -9.79 -15.76 -50.58
C PRO A 54 -10.87 -14.68 -50.72
N ALA A 55 -10.58 -13.67 -51.55
CA ALA A 55 -11.57 -12.66 -51.89
C ALA A 55 -12.82 -13.28 -52.54
N VAL A 56 -13.98 -12.66 -52.32
CA VAL A 56 -15.31 -13.22 -52.64
C VAL A 56 -15.52 -13.46 -54.14
N ASP A 57 -14.82 -12.73 -55.00
CA ASP A 57 -14.80 -12.90 -56.46
C ASP A 57 -13.97 -14.11 -56.94
N HIS A 58 -13.21 -14.73 -56.03
CA HIS A 58 -12.35 -15.88 -56.30
C HIS A 58 -12.67 -17.10 -55.43
N THR A 59 -13.80 -17.12 -54.71
CA THR A 59 -14.10 -18.19 -53.73
C THR A 59 -14.35 -19.56 -54.38
N PRO A 60 -13.51 -20.58 -54.12
CA PRO A 60 -14.00 -21.94 -53.98
C PRO A 60 -15.03 -22.00 -52.84
N SER A 61 -16.01 -22.91 -52.91
CA SER A 61 -17.04 -23.07 -51.87
C SER A 61 -16.47 -23.41 -50.48
N SER A 62 -15.21 -23.83 -50.42
CA SER A 62 -14.43 -24.11 -49.21
C SER A 62 -12.97 -23.68 -49.39
N GLY A 63 -12.28 -23.48 -48.26
CA GLY A 63 -10.83 -23.30 -48.22
C GLY A 63 -10.40 -21.96 -47.60
N ALA A 64 -9.24 -22.00 -46.93
CA ALA A 64 -8.61 -20.82 -46.33
C ALA A 64 -7.09 -20.99 -46.28
N TRP A 65 -6.40 -19.86 -46.27
CA TRP A 65 -4.98 -19.80 -45.91
C TRP A 65 -4.85 -19.84 -44.39
N LYS A 66 -4.17 -20.85 -43.87
CA LYS A 66 -3.86 -20.99 -42.44
C LYS A 66 -2.41 -20.61 -42.19
N ARG A 67 -2.19 -19.67 -41.28
CA ARG A 67 -0.85 -19.31 -40.79
C ARG A 67 -0.25 -20.49 -40.03
N ILE A 68 1.04 -20.75 -40.23
CA ILE A 68 1.80 -21.66 -39.36
C ILE A 68 2.08 -20.90 -38.06
N VAL A 69 1.35 -21.23 -37.00
CA VAL A 69 1.48 -20.61 -35.66
C VAL A 69 2.51 -21.39 -34.83
N GLY A 70 3.39 -20.65 -34.13
CA GLY A 70 4.37 -21.20 -33.21
C GLY A 70 3.81 -21.35 -31.79
N ASP A 71 4.59 -20.92 -30.79
CA ASP A 71 4.20 -20.96 -29.37
C ASP A 71 3.30 -19.79 -28.95
N ALA A 72 3.15 -18.76 -29.81
CA ALA A 72 2.40 -17.55 -29.52
C ALA A 72 1.68 -17.00 -30.76
N VAL A 73 0.66 -16.20 -30.49
CA VAL A 73 -0.02 -15.34 -31.45
C VAL A 73 0.51 -13.92 -31.31
N GLU A 74 1.03 -13.34 -32.39
CA GLU A 74 1.55 -11.96 -32.39
C GLU A 74 0.45 -10.95 -32.69
N ALA A 75 0.38 -9.86 -31.93
CA ALA A 75 -0.60 -8.79 -32.18
C ALA A 75 -0.45 -8.16 -33.58
N ASN A 76 0.78 -8.05 -34.08
CA ASN A 76 1.07 -7.48 -35.41
C ASN A 76 0.50 -8.33 -36.55
N TRP A 77 0.23 -9.62 -36.34
CA TRP A 77 -0.45 -10.45 -37.34
C TRP A 77 -1.88 -10.00 -37.62
N PHE A 78 -2.49 -9.23 -36.73
CA PHE A 78 -3.83 -8.67 -36.88
C PHE A 78 -3.80 -7.18 -37.27
N GLY A 79 -2.61 -6.66 -37.60
CA GLY A 79 -2.39 -5.27 -37.99
C GLY A 79 -2.26 -4.30 -36.81
N ALA A 80 -2.00 -4.78 -35.58
CA ALA A 80 -1.71 -3.90 -34.45
C ALA A 80 -0.38 -3.16 -34.71
N LYS A 81 -0.41 -1.83 -34.65
CA LYS A 81 0.79 -0.99 -34.85
C LYS A 81 1.32 -0.48 -33.52
N ALA A 82 2.60 -0.73 -33.26
CA ALA A 82 3.31 -0.32 -32.04
C ALA A 82 3.95 1.08 -32.16
N ASP A 83 3.36 1.97 -32.95
CA ASP A 83 3.86 3.34 -33.20
C ASP A 83 2.99 4.46 -32.60
N GLY A 84 1.89 4.10 -31.94
CA GLY A 84 0.93 5.02 -31.31
C GLY A 84 0.07 5.83 -32.30
N SER A 85 0.17 5.55 -33.60
CA SER A 85 -0.48 6.35 -34.65
C SER A 85 -1.97 6.04 -34.86
N VAL A 86 -2.39 4.81 -34.55
CA VAL A 86 -3.75 4.30 -34.73
C VAL A 86 -4.22 3.55 -33.49
N ASP A 87 -5.53 3.46 -33.30
CA ASP A 87 -6.12 2.61 -32.27
C ASP A 87 -5.76 1.15 -32.53
N ALA A 88 -5.04 0.55 -31.59
CA ALA A 88 -4.58 -0.83 -31.65
C ALA A 88 -5.42 -1.79 -30.81
N ALA A 89 -6.35 -1.27 -29.99
CA ALA A 89 -7.18 -2.07 -29.12
C ALA A 89 -7.98 -3.17 -29.86
N PRO A 90 -8.63 -2.91 -31.03
CA PRO A 90 -9.40 -3.97 -31.69
C PRO A 90 -8.52 -5.07 -32.30
N GLN A 91 -7.31 -4.73 -32.76
CA GLN A 91 -6.36 -5.71 -33.30
C GLN A 91 -5.74 -6.56 -32.18
N ILE A 92 -5.38 -5.94 -31.05
CA ILE A 92 -4.89 -6.67 -29.87
C ILE A 92 -6.00 -7.57 -29.30
N LYS A 93 -7.25 -7.11 -29.27
CA LYS A 93 -8.39 -7.93 -28.85
C LYS A 93 -8.51 -9.19 -29.73
N LYS A 94 -8.45 -9.05 -31.05
CA LYS A 94 -8.48 -10.20 -31.98
C LYS A 94 -7.32 -11.18 -31.72
N ALA A 95 -6.11 -10.66 -31.50
CA ALA A 95 -4.96 -11.50 -31.18
C ALA A 95 -5.16 -12.31 -29.90
N ILE A 96 -5.74 -11.70 -28.86
CA ILE A 96 -6.07 -12.37 -27.61
C ILE A 96 -7.17 -13.43 -27.82
N GLU A 97 -8.23 -13.09 -28.55
CA GLU A 97 -9.32 -14.03 -28.86
C GLU A 97 -8.81 -15.25 -29.66
N THR A 98 -7.91 -15.04 -30.62
CA THR A 98 -7.24 -16.14 -31.34
C THR A 98 -6.31 -16.94 -30.43
N ALA A 99 -5.58 -16.30 -29.52
CA ALA A 99 -4.73 -17.00 -28.55
C ALA A 99 -5.56 -17.92 -27.63
N ILE A 100 -6.72 -17.43 -27.17
CA ILE A 100 -7.70 -18.23 -26.43
C ILE A 100 -8.17 -19.42 -27.26
N HIS A 101 -8.59 -19.20 -28.51
CA HIS A 101 -9.09 -20.26 -29.38
C HIS A 101 -8.03 -21.32 -29.72
N THR A 102 -6.77 -20.91 -29.83
CA THR A 102 -5.65 -21.78 -30.21
C THR A 102 -4.91 -22.35 -29.01
N HIS A 103 -5.29 -22.00 -27.78
CA HIS A 103 -4.61 -22.37 -26.55
C HIS A 103 -3.12 -22.01 -26.54
N THR A 104 -2.82 -20.80 -27.02
CA THR A 104 -1.47 -20.23 -27.05
C THR A 104 -1.42 -18.94 -26.23
N LYS A 105 -0.23 -18.39 -26.04
CA LYS A 105 -0.04 -17.06 -25.46
C LYS A 105 -0.16 -15.97 -26.53
N VAL A 106 -0.48 -14.74 -26.12
CA VAL A 106 -0.37 -13.58 -27.00
C VAL A 106 0.92 -12.83 -26.72
N ARG A 107 1.57 -12.34 -27.77
CA ARG A 107 2.78 -11.55 -27.69
C ARG A 107 2.59 -10.19 -28.37
N LEU A 108 3.07 -9.16 -27.69
CA LEU A 108 3.14 -7.80 -28.22
C LEU A 108 4.60 -7.50 -28.61
N ALA A 109 4.77 -6.79 -29.71
CA ALA A 109 6.07 -6.27 -30.10
C ALA A 109 6.39 -5.02 -29.24
N PRO A 110 7.67 -4.74 -28.95
CA PRO A 110 8.05 -3.51 -28.28
C PRO A 110 7.56 -2.28 -29.06
N GLY A 111 7.07 -1.27 -28.35
CA GLY A 111 6.57 -0.03 -28.94
C GLY A 111 5.38 0.53 -28.19
N THR A 112 4.70 1.53 -28.76
CA THR A 112 3.52 2.16 -28.15
C THR A 112 2.26 1.78 -28.90
N TYR A 113 1.28 1.22 -28.21
CA TYR A 113 -0.04 0.91 -28.73
C TYR A 113 -1.04 1.94 -28.19
N ARG A 114 -1.61 2.76 -29.08
CA ARG A 114 -2.65 3.71 -28.68
C ARG A 114 -3.97 2.96 -28.50
N PHE A 115 -4.67 3.21 -27.40
CA PHE A 115 -6.02 2.70 -27.16
C PHE A 115 -7.00 3.88 -27.23
N ASP A 116 -7.95 3.83 -28.17
CA ASP A 116 -9.10 4.76 -28.24
C ASP A 116 -10.38 4.08 -27.69
N GLN A 117 -10.32 2.80 -27.37
CA GLN A 117 -11.40 1.99 -26.79
C GLN A 117 -10.87 1.01 -25.74
N VAL A 118 -11.79 0.49 -24.93
CA VAL A 118 -11.50 -0.52 -23.90
C VAL A 118 -11.48 -1.92 -24.50
N ILE A 119 -10.65 -2.80 -23.94
CA ILE A 119 -10.71 -4.24 -24.22
C ILE A 119 -11.45 -4.93 -23.08
N ALA A 120 -12.53 -5.64 -23.42
CA ALA A 120 -13.23 -6.52 -22.49
C ALA A 120 -13.20 -7.95 -23.05
N LEU A 121 -12.71 -8.89 -22.24
CA LEU A 121 -12.43 -10.26 -22.62
C LEU A 121 -13.07 -11.23 -21.64
N ASP A 122 -13.87 -12.15 -22.18
CA ASP A 122 -14.38 -13.30 -21.47
C ASP A 122 -13.36 -14.43 -21.55
N ILE A 123 -12.84 -14.87 -20.41
CA ILE A 123 -11.84 -15.91 -20.31
C ILE A 123 -12.55 -17.23 -20.02
N PRO A 124 -12.39 -18.27 -20.87
CA PRO A 124 -13.02 -19.56 -20.64
C PRO A 124 -12.63 -20.19 -19.30
N ASP A 125 -13.51 -21.03 -18.77
CA ASP A 125 -13.23 -21.85 -17.60
C ASP A 125 -12.01 -22.75 -17.85
N ASN A 126 -11.18 -22.94 -16.83
CA ASN A 126 -9.95 -23.74 -16.88
C ASN A 126 -8.94 -23.27 -17.95
N PHE A 127 -8.96 -21.99 -18.33
CA PHE A 127 -8.03 -21.41 -19.29
C PHE A 127 -7.03 -20.46 -18.64
N HIS A 128 -5.75 -20.58 -19.02
CA HIS A 128 -4.69 -19.65 -18.60
C HIS A 128 -4.31 -18.73 -19.77
N LEU A 129 -4.80 -17.49 -19.74
CA LEU A 129 -4.38 -16.47 -20.69
C LEU A 129 -3.03 -15.88 -20.27
N ILE A 130 -2.03 -15.99 -21.15
CA ILE A 130 -0.70 -15.40 -20.96
C ILE A 130 -0.50 -14.27 -21.98
N ILE A 131 -0.12 -13.10 -21.48
CA ILE A 131 0.21 -11.90 -22.27
C ILE A 131 1.68 -11.53 -22.04
N GLU A 132 2.50 -11.73 -23.08
CA GLU A 132 3.90 -11.30 -23.11
C GLU A 132 3.99 -9.91 -23.76
N GLY A 133 4.21 -8.88 -22.94
CA GLY A 133 4.27 -7.50 -23.42
C GLY A 133 5.59 -7.13 -24.10
N ASN A 134 6.71 -7.77 -23.77
CA ASN A 134 8.05 -7.47 -24.29
C ASN A 134 8.46 -5.98 -24.24
N GLY A 135 8.03 -5.25 -23.21
CA GLY A 135 8.28 -3.82 -23.07
C GLY A 135 7.37 -2.96 -23.95
N ALA A 136 6.28 -3.52 -24.47
CA ALA A 136 5.21 -2.75 -25.09
C ALA A 136 4.57 -1.79 -24.08
N LEU A 137 4.12 -0.64 -24.58
CA LEU A 137 3.39 0.37 -23.84
C LEU A 137 1.98 0.50 -24.38
N ILE A 138 0.97 0.17 -23.57
CA ILE A 138 -0.41 0.55 -23.84
C ILE A 138 -0.61 1.98 -23.37
N LYS A 139 -0.99 2.86 -24.29
CA LYS A 139 -1.26 4.26 -24.00
C LYS A 139 -2.71 4.60 -24.29
N ALA A 140 -3.45 4.91 -23.23
CA ALA A 140 -4.79 5.46 -23.35
C ALA A 140 -4.76 6.81 -24.06
N SER A 141 -5.65 6.97 -25.02
CA SER A 141 -5.89 8.21 -25.73
C SER A 141 -6.82 9.13 -24.94
N PRO A 142 -6.73 10.46 -25.09
CA PRO A 142 -7.78 11.37 -24.59
C PRO A 142 -9.18 11.01 -25.11
N LEU A 143 -9.21 10.37 -26.29
CA LEU A 143 -10.40 9.92 -26.97
C LEU A 143 -10.95 8.59 -26.45
N VAL A 144 -10.35 7.96 -25.43
CA VAL A 144 -10.91 6.71 -24.88
C VAL A 144 -12.36 6.96 -24.50
N THR A 145 -13.24 6.34 -25.28
CA THR A 145 -14.68 6.49 -25.17
C THR A 145 -15.20 5.35 -24.30
N SER A 146 -15.77 5.70 -23.15
CA SER A 146 -16.64 4.84 -22.38
C SER A 146 -17.91 5.63 -22.08
N ALA A 147 -19.05 4.96 -22.09
CA ALA A 147 -20.30 5.59 -21.66
C ALA A 147 -20.26 5.95 -20.16
N SER A 148 -19.42 5.27 -19.38
CA SER A 148 -19.15 5.50 -17.97
C SER A 148 -17.99 6.47 -17.76
N SER A 149 -17.96 7.15 -16.62
CA SER A 149 -16.76 7.85 -16.14
C SER A 149 -15.63 6.89 -15.76
N GLU A 150 -15.89 5.58 -15.69
CA GLU A 150 -14.88 4.54 -15.49
C GLU A 150 -14.47 3.90 -16.82
N VAL A 151 -13.17 3.81 -17.03
CA VAL A 151 -12.51 3.26 -18.21
C VAL A 151 -11.62 2.12 -17.74
N ASN A 152 -11.93 0.89 -18.14
CA ASN A 152 -11.06 -0.26 -17.87
C ASN A 152 -10.25 -0.54 -19.15
N LEU A 153 -8.98 -0.16 -19.21
CA LEU A 153 -8.20 -0.30 -20.46
C LEU A 153 -8.18 -1.75 -20.95
N ILE A 154 -7.92 -2.67 -20.02
CA ILE A 154 -8.15 -4.10 -20.23
C ILE A 154 -8.93 -4.66 -19.05
N ARG A 155 -10.07 -5.27 -19.36
CA ARG A 155 -10.94 -5.99 -18.42
C ARG A 155 -11.00 -7.46 -18.80
N PHE A 156 -10.58 -8.31 -17.88
CA PHE A 156 -10.76 -9.76 -17.94
C PHE A 156 -11.91 -10.15 -17.03
N PHE A 157 -12.81 -10.98 -17.51
CA PHE A 157 -13.89 -11.53 -16.72
C PHE A 157 -14.21 -12.95 -17.15
N THR A 158 -15.04 -13.65 -16.38
CA THR A 158 -15.60 -14.94 -16.77
C THR A 158 -17.12 -14.86 -16.78
N SER A 159 -17.76 -15.25 -17.89
CA SER A 159 -19.23 -15.26 -18.00
C SER A 159 -19.90 -16.46 -17.31
N ALA A 160 -19.14 -17.48 -16.94
CA ALA A 160 -19.66 -18.79 -16.53
C ALA A 160 -20.52 -18.76 -15.27
N GLY A 161 -20.45 -17.71 -14.43
CA GLY A 161 -21.25 -17.61 -13.20
C GLY A 161 -20.90 -18.68 -12.15
N THR A 162 -20.01 -19.61 -12.47
CA THR A 162 -19.54 -20.74 -11.67
C THR A 162 -18.18 -20.44 -11.04
N ASP A 163 -17.74 -21.34 -10.15
CA ASP A 163 -16.40 -21.31 -9.60
C ASP A 163 -15.37 -21.66 -10.68
N THR A 164 -14.73 -20.64 -11.26
CA THR A 164 -13.77 -20.75 -12.38
C THR A 164 -12.40 -21.30 -11.96
N GLN A 165 -12.39 -22.40 -11.20
CA GLN A 165 -11.15 -23.08 -10.83
C GLN A 165 -10.30 -23.32 -12.07
N GLY A 166 -9.01 -23.04 -11.97
CA GLY A 166 -8.07 -23.19 -13.09
C GLY A 166 -8.17 -22.11 -14.17
N THR A 167 -9.00 -21.07 -14.03
CA THR A 167 -8.93 -19.90 -14.92
C THR A 167 -7.88 -18.91 -14.41
N GLY A 168 -6.98 -18.47 -15.29
CA GLY A 168 -5.89 -17.58 -14.92
C GLY A 168 -5.58 -16.53 -15.96
N VAL A 169 -5.12 -15.37 -15.48
CA VAL A 169 -4.60 -14.28 -16.31
C VAL A 169 -3.19 -13.95 -15.84
N PHE A 170 -2.25 -13.98 -16.79
CA PHE A 170 -0.83 -13.76 -16.56
C PHE A 170 -0.35 -12.65 -17.50
N ILE A 171 0.12 -11.54 -16.96
CA ILE A 171 0.64 -10.39 -17.71
C ILE A 171 2.08 -10.16 -17.31
N ASP A 172 2.98 -10.15 -18.28
CA ASP A 172 4.41 -9.90 -18.04
C ASP A 172 4.97 -8.83 -18.98
N ASN A 173 5.79 -7.93 -18.44
CA ASN A 173 6.57 -6.94 -19.21
C ASN A 173 5.70 -6.09 -20.16
N LEU A 174 4.55 -5.63 -19.66
CA LEU A 174 3.59 -4.78 -20.38
C LEU A 174 3.33 -3.49 -19.59
N ASP A 175 3.68 -2.36 -20.17
CA ASP A 175 3.51 -1.05 -19.54
C ASP A 175 2.16 -0.42 -19.89
N PHE A 176 1.66 0.41 -18.98
CA PHE A 176 0.39 1.12 -19.10
C PHE A 176 0.57 2.62 -18.82
N ASP A 177 0.12 3.47 -19.74
CA ASP A 177 0.02 4.92 -19.58
C ASP A 177 -1.45 5.32 -19.69
N GLY A 178 -1.99 5.88 -18.61
CA GLY A 178 -3.35 6.41 -18.61
C GLY A 178 -3.51 7.63 -19.52
N GLY A 179 -2.41 8.25 -19.98
CA GLY A 179 -2.44 9.34 -20.96
C GLY A 179 -3.13 10.62 -20.47
N VAL A 180 -3.57 10.67 -19.21
CA VAL A 180 -4.32 11.77 -18.61
C VAL A 180 -3.33 12.82 -18.10
N PRO A 181 -3.27 14.03 -18.71
CA PRO A 181 -2.73 15.20 -18.01
C PRO A 181 -3.62 15.47 -16.79
N ASN A 182 -3.10 16.08 -15.73
CA ASN A 182 -3.64 16.03 -14.36
C ASN A 182 -4.62 17.19 -13.99
N PRO A 183 -5.93 17.15 -14.29
CA PRO A 183 -6.91 18.04 -13.69
C PRO A 183 -7.64 17.39 -12.51
N GLN A 184 -7.26 16.18 -12.05
CA GLN A 184 -8.08 15.42 -11.09
C GLN A 184 -8.38 16.17 -9.80
N PHE A 185 -7.40 16.94 -9.32
CA PHE A 185 -7.54 17.74 -8.10
C PHE A 185 -8.13 19.12 -8.36
N THR A 186 -8.42 19.45 -9.62
CA THR A 186 -9.04 20.72 -10.00
C THR A 186 -10.49 20.57 -10.45
N GLU A 187 -10.91 19.36 -10.84
CA GLU A 187 -12.27 19.07 -11.28
C GLU A 187 -13.21 18.86 -10.07
N PRO A 188 -14.17 19.77 -9.81
CA PRO A 188 -15.08 19.66 -8.68
C PRO A 188 -16.21 18.65 -8.90
N ASN A 189 -16.45 18.14 -10.12
CA ASN A 189 -17.50 17.18 -10.40
C ASN A 189 -16.92 15.78 -10.67
N ILE A 190 -17.19 14.82 -9.76
CA ILE A 190 -16.69 13.44 -9.90
C ILE A 190 -17.14 12.77 -11.20
N SER A 191 -18.31 13.14 -11.74
CA SER A 191 -18.79 12.58 -13.03
C SER A 191 -18.00 13.10 -14.25
N ALA A 192 -17.33 14.25 -14.12
CA ALA A 192 -16.45 14.80 -15.15
C ALA A 192 -15.02 14.23 -15.08
N ILE A 193 -14.68 13.56 -13.97
CA ILE A 193 -13.42 12.85 -13.79
C ILE A 193 -13.48 11.52 -14.55
N LYS A 194 -12.70 11.40 -15.62
CA LYS A 194 -12.42 10.10 -16.25
C LYS A 194 -11.50 9.29 -15.33
N ARG A 195 -12.02 8.19 -14.80
CA ARG A 195 -11.33 7.23 -13.94
C ARG A 195 -10.82 6.09 -14.79
N ILE A 196 -9.51 5.98 -14.96
CA ILE A 196 -8.87 4.92 -15.72
C ILE A 196 -8.40 3.84 -14.75
N HIS A 197 -8.76 2.61 -15.05
CA HIS A 197 -8.25 1.40 -14.43
C HIS A 197 -7.47 0.63 -15.49
N ALA A 198 -6.15 0.51 -15.34
CA ALA A 198 -5.33 -0.07 -16.40
C ALA A 198 -5.62 -1.56 -16.60
N VAL A 199 -5.62 -2.33 -15.51
CA VAL A 199 -5.94 -3.76 -15.55
C VAL A 199 -7.05 -4.05 -14.55
N VAL A 200 -8.13 -4.64 -15.03
CA VAL A 200 -9.23 -5.15 -14.21
C VAL A 200 -9.40 -6.64 -14.46
N ALA A 201 -9.38 -7.43 -13.40
CA ALA A 201 -9.65 -8.86 -13.45
C ALA A 201 -10.81 -9.19 -12.52
N GLU A 202 -11.90 -9.75 -13.05
CA GLU A 202 -13.11 -10.06 -12.32
C GLU A 202 -13.43 -11.54 -12.43
N ASP A 203 -13.69 -12.20 -11.31
CA ASP A 203 -14.00 -13.64 -11.28
C ASP A 203 -12.89 -14.54 -11.88
N ILE A 204 -11.65 -14.05 -11.89
CA ILE A 204 -10.47 -14.81 -12.31
C ILE A 204 -9.87 -15.51 -11.10
N PHE A 205 -9.72 -16.83 -11.16
CA PHE A 205 -9.21 -17.62 -10.04
C PHE A 205 -7.75 -17.28 -9.70
N THR A 206 -6.89 -17.16 -10.71
CA THR A 206 -5.47 -16.78 -10.55
C THR A 206 -5.11 -15.57 -11.38
N VAL A 207 -4.59 -14.52 -10.74
CA VAL A 207 -4.08 -13.31 -11.41
C VAL A 207 -2.60 -13.16 -11.10
N ASN A 208 -1.76 -13.07 -12.13
CA ASN A 208 -0.33 -12.75 -12.00
C ASN A 208 0.00 -11.55 -12.89
N ILE A 209 0.57 -10.50 -12.31
CA ILE A 209 1.06 -9.33 -13.05
C ILE A 209 2.50 -9.07 -12.63
N SER A 210 3.42 -9.11 -13.58
CA SER A 210 4.85 -8.96 -13.32
C SER A 210 5.56 -8.01 -14.27
N ASN A 211 6.58 -7.33 -13.77
CA ASN A 211 7.49 -6.50 -14.57
C ASN A 211 6.77 -5.40 -15.38
N CYS A 212 5.68 -4.86 -14.86
CA CYS A 212 4.87 -3.83 -15.52
C CYS A 212 5.12 -2.44 -14.90
N HIS A 213 5.12 -1.40 -15.72
CA HIS A 213 5.05 -0.02 -15.27
C HIS A 213 3.68 0.59 -15.52
N PHE A 214 3.13 1.26 -14.51
CA PHE A 214 1.86 1.96 -14.55
C PHE A 214 2.11 3.46 -14.38
N LYS A 215 1.72 4.29 -15.35
CA LYS A 215 1.98 5.73 -15.30
C LYS A 215 0.77 6.59 -15.65
N ASN A 216 0.64 7.72 -14.96
CA ASN A 216 -0.38 8.76 -15.24
C ASN A 216 -1.81 8.20 -15.27
N ILE A 217 -2.16 7.37 -14.29
CA ILE A 217 -3.46 6.72 -14.20
C ILE A 217 -4.27 7.41 -13.10
N GLN A 218 -5.28 8.17 -13.51
CA GLN A 218 -6.30 8.75 -12.64
C GLN A 218 -7.33 7.67 -12.30
N GLY A 219 -7.13 6.88 -11.26
CA GLY A 219 -7.95 5.71 -10.96
C GLY A 219 -7.11 4.62 -10.32
N SER A 220 -7.11 3.41 -10.87
CA SER A 220 -6.32 2.30 -10.30
C SER A 220 -5.34 1.70 -11.29
N GLY A 221 -4.15 1.33 -10.82
CA GLY A 221 -3.25 0.57 -11.69
C GLY A 221 -3.81 -0.83 -11.93
N THR A 222 -4.18 -1.54 -10.85
CA THR A 222 -4.80 -2.86 -10.94
C THR A 222 -6.04 -2.96 -10.05
N ARG A 223 -7.09 -3.62 -10.54
CA ARG A 223 -8.24 -4.06 -9.73
C ARG A 223 -8.46 -5.55 -9.93
N THR A 224 -8.63 -6.28 -8.83
CA THR A 224 -8.89 -7.71 -8.88
C THR A 224 -10.08 -8.05 -7.98
N TYR A 225 -11.13 -8.58 -8.58
CA TYR A 225 -12.37 -8.94 -7.91
C TYR A 225 -12.54 -10.46 -7.91
N ASN A 226 -13.02 -11.02 -6.79
CA ASN A 226 -13.47 -12.41 -6.67
C ASN A 226 -12.43 -13.46 -7.04
N PHE A 227 -11.18 -13.24 -6.63
CA PHE A 227 -10.04 -14.09 -6.94
C PHE A 227 -9.72 -15.08 -5.80
N VAL A 228 -8.92 -16.11 -6.11
CA VAL A 228 -8.31 -16.97 -5.09
C VAL A 228 -6.82 -16.65 -4.95
N TYR A 229 -6.10 -16.45 -6.05
CA TYR A 229 -4.69 -16.09 -6.03
C TYR A 229 -4.44 -14.81 -6.81
N ALA A 230 -3.79 -13.81 -6.19
CA ALA A 230 -3.40 -12.58 -6.87
C ALA A 230 -1.96 -12.17 -6.54
N ASN A 231 -1.08 -12.24 -7.53
CA ASN A 231 0.36 -12.02 -7.38
C ASN A 231 0.81 -10.83 -8.22
N PHE A 232 1.48 -9.90 -7.57
CA PHE A 232 1.96 -8.65 -8.16
C PHE A 232 3.45 -8.53 -7.88
N GLN A 233 4.29 -8.55 -8.91
CA GLN A 233 5.74 -8.63 -8.75
C GLN A 233 6.47 -7.61 -9.61
N ASN A 234 7.45 -6.91 -9.02
CA ASN A 234 8.29 -5.95 -9.74
C ASN A 234 7.46 -4.86 -10.46
N LEU A 235 6.38 -4.40 -9.84
CA LEU A 235 5.52 -3.38 -10.43
C LEU A 235 6.02 -1.99 -10.07
N ASN A 236 6.01 -1.07 -11.03
CA ASN A 236 6.38 0.32 -10.80
C ASN A 236 5.22 1.25 -11.17
N PHE A 237 4.64 1.91 -10.18
CA PHE A 237 3.57 2.88 -10.34
C PHE A 237 4.16 4.28 -10.22
N GLN A 238 3.84 5.16 -11.16
CA GLN A 238 4.25 6.55 -11.19
C GLN A 238 3.05 7.44 -11.51
N ASN A 239 2.63 8.27 -10.56
CA ASN A 239 1.42 9.09 -10.72
C ASN A 239 0.19 8.20 -10.98
N VAL A 240 -0.03 7.22 -10.10
CA VAL A 240 -1.20 6.33 -10.18
C VAL A 240 -2.07 6.53 -8.94
N GLY A 241 -3.36 6.71 -9.14
CA GLY A 241 -4.31 6.90 -8.05
C GLY A 241 -5.23 8.07 -8.34
N GLY A 242 -5.82 8.60 -7.28
CA GLY A 242 -6.68 9.76 -7.33
C GLY A 242 -7.42 9.93 -6.02
N LYS A 243 -8.12 11.04 -5.87
CA LYS A 243 -9.04 11.28 -4.74
C LYS A 243 -9.99 12.39 -5.15
N PHE A 244 -11.28 12.23 -4.88
CA PHE A 244 -12.21 13.32 -5.10
C PHE A 244 -11.99 14.45 -4.09
N ARG A 245 -12.01 15.70 -4.56
CA ARG A 245 -11.60 16.88 -3.78
C ARG A 245 -12.61 17.32 -2.73
N LEU A 246 -13.91 17.09 -2.95
CA LEU A 246 -14.95 17.63 -2.08
C LEU A 246 -15.19 16.75 -0.85
N GLU A 247 -15.31 17.43 0.29
CA GLU A 247 -15.35 16.87 1.64
C GLU A 247 -16.52 15.89 1.79
N ASN A 248 -16.17 14.62 2.08
CA ASN A 248 -16.98 13.49 2.55
C ASN A 248 -16.96 12.23 1.68
N GLU A 249 -16.45 12.27 0.44
CA GLU A 249 -16.23 11.05 -0.33
C GLU A 249 -14.83 10.50 -0.10
N PHE A 250 -14.56 10.16 1.17
CA PHE A 250 -13.32 9.51 1.59
C PHE A 250 -13.01 8.24 0.80
N ASP A 251 -13.99 7.68 0.09
CA ASP A 251 -13.90 6.37 -0.55
C ASP A 251 -14.11 6.35 -2.08
N SER A 252 -14.11 7.51 -2.72
CA SER A 252 -14.56 7.68 -4.12
C SER A 252 -13.80 6.85 -5.19
N PHE A 253 -12.46 6.86 -5.21
CA PHE A 253 -11.59 6.08 -6.13
C PHE A 253 -10.11 6.39 -5.85
N GLY A 254 -9.18 5.63 -6.46
CA GLY A 254 -7.80 6.11 -6.64
C GLY A 254 -6.71 5.25 -6.03
N ASP A 255 -6.86 3.93 -6.12
CA ASP A 255 -5.98 2.97 -5.44
C ASP A 255 -4.81 2.54 -6.32
N GLY A 256 -3.62 2.34 -5.75
CA GLY A 256 -2.51 1.72 -6.51
C GLY A 256 -2.88 0.30 -6.97
N ILE A 257 -3.09 -0.58 -5.98
CA ILE A 257 -3.56 -1.96 -6.14
C ILE A 257 -4.86 -2.13 -5.35
N TYR A 258 -5.91 -2.61 -6.01
CA TYR A 258 -7.21 -2.83 -5.42
C TYR A 258 -7.59 -4.31 -5.48
N LEU A 259 -7.85 -4.91 -4.32
CA LEU A 259 -8.24 -6.30 -4.14
C LEU A 259 -9.63 -6.33 -3.54
N CYS A 260 -10.58 -7.01 -4.17
CA CYS A 260 -11.94 -7.08 -3.67
C CYS A 260 -12.50 -8.50 -3.73
N GLN A 261 -13.24 -8.86 -2.69
CA GLN A 261 -14.14 -10.01 -2.68
C GLN A 261 -15.56 -9.48 -2.57
N THR A 262 -16.37 -9.64 -3.61
CA THR A 262 -17.80 -9.34 -3.52
C THR A 262 -18.53 -10.56 -2.99
N ASN A 263 -19.81 -10.40 -2.65
CA ASN A 263 -20.71 -11.49 -2.25
C ASN A 263 -20.80 -12.55 -3.36
N LEU A 264 -19.83 -13.45 -3.36
CA LEU A 264 -19.98 -14.74 -3.99
C LEU A 264 -21.01 -15.47 -3.15
N GLU A 265 -22.15 -15.75 -3.76
CA GLU A 265 -23.19 -16.57 -3.15
C GLU A 265 -22.58 -17.84 -2.55
N THR A 266 -23.30 -18.50 -1.64
CA THR A 266 -22.91 -19.78 -1.02
C THR A 266 -22.51 -20.87 -2.04
N SER A 267 -22.77 -20.66 -3.33
CA SER A 267 -22.42 -21.51 -4.46
C SER A 267 -20.92 -21.57 -4.80
N ARG A 268 -20.06 -20.70 -4.26
CA ARG A 268 -18.59 -20.71 -4.56
C ARG A 268 -17.71 -20.87 -3.32
N PRO A 269 -17.72 -22.04 -2.65
CA PRO A 269 -17.04 -22.25 -1.36
C PRO A 269 -15.51 -22.17 -1.41
N THR A 270 -14.88 -22.39 -2.56
CA THR A 270 -13.42 -22.36 -2.71
C THR A 270 -12.82 -20.95 -2.61
N ARG A 271 -13.65 -19.91 -2.82
CA ARG A 271 -13.22 -18.50 -2.81
C ARG A 271 -13.36 -17.84 -1.44
N ARG A 272 -13.62 -18.63 -0.39
CA ARG A 272 -13.66 -18.13 0.99
C ARG A 272 -12.29 -17.68 1.50
N GLN A 273 -11.22 -18.17 0.89
CA GLN A 273 -9.86 -17.79 1.23
C GLN A 273 -9.15 -17.32 -0.02
N SER A 274 -8.72 -16.07 0.01
CA SER A 274 -7.94 -15.47 -1.06
C SER A 274 -6.54 -15.19 -0.58
N HIS A 275 -5.56 -15.45 -1.42
CA HIS A 275 -4.15 -15.29 -1.14
C HIS A 275 -3.57 -14.29 -2.13
N SER A 276 -2.97 -13.23 -1.61
CA SER A 276 -2.32 -12.22 -2.42
C SER A 276 -0.88 -12.02 -1.99
N ALA A 277 0.02 -11.82 -2.95
CA ALA A 277 1.37 -11.35 -2.66
C ALA A 277 1.75 -10.15 -3.53
N ILE A 278 2.37 -9.14 -2.92
CA ILE A 278 2.86 -7.93 -3.57
C ILE A 278 4.34 -7.82 -3.23
N THR A 279 5.22 -8.04 -4.21
CA THR A 279 6.66 -8.21 -3.98
C THR A 279 7.49 -7.32 -4.89
N ASN A 280 8.47 -6.62 -4.31
CA ASN A 280 9.39 -5.72 -5.02
C ASN A 280 8.67 -4.62 -5.82
N CYS A 281 7.56 -4.10 -5.31
CA CYS A 281 6.76 -3.08 -5.99
C CYS A 281 7.09 -1.66 -5.49
N HIS A 282 7.12 -0.70 -6.41
CA HIS A 282 7.22 0.73 -6.11
C HIS A 282 5.90 1.41 -6.46
N ILE A 283 5.06 1.68 -5.47
CA ILE A 283 3.70 2.20 -5.64
C ILE A 283 3.70 3.69 -5.32
N ASN A 284 3.88 4.54 -6.34
CA ASN A 284 3.92 5.99 -6.15
C ASN A 284 2.70 6.69 -6.76
N ALA A 285 1.97 7.38 -5.90
CA ALA A 285 0.82 8.17 -6.29
C ALA A 285 1.21 9.48 -6.97
N TYR A 286 0.19 10.26 -7.35
CA TYR A 286 0.40 11.64 -7.76
C TYR A 286 1.03 12.44 -6.61
N ASN A 287 2.07 13.22 -6.92
CA ASN A 287 2.77 14.01 -5.92
C ASN A 287 1.81 15.04 -5.26
N PRO A 288 1.62 15.01 -3.93
CA PRO A 288 0.74 15.94 -3.24
C PRO A 288 1.24 17.39 -3.23
N SER A 289 2.52 17.65 -3.51
CA SER A 289 3.10 19.00 -3.45
C SER A 289 2.53 19.98 -4.48
N SER A 290 1.91 19.49 -5.54
CA SER A 290 1.35 20.33 -6.61
C SER A 290 -0.14 20.69 -6.43
N TYR A 291 -0.89 20.05 -5.52
CA TYR A 291 -2.34 20.22 -5.46
C TYR A 291 -2.92 20.26 -4.04
N ASN A 292 -2.73 21.38 -3.34
CA ASN A 292 -3.41 21.68 -2.07
C ASN A 292 -3.36 20.54 -1.03
N ASN A 293 -2.31 19.71 -1.06
CA ASN A 293 -2.04 18.63 -0.11
C ASN A 293 -2.96 17.39 -0.21
N TYR A 294 -3.67 17.19 -1.31
CA TYR A 294 -4.44 15.96 -1.49
C TYR A 294 -3.53 14.81 -1.92
N ALA A 295 -3.44 13.80 -1.06
CA ALA A 295 -2.84 12.51 -1.39
C ALA A 295 -3.87 11.63 -2.13
N SER A 296 -3.39 10.67 -2.93
CA SER A 296 -4.29 9.69 -3.59
C SER A 296 -4.91 8.76 -2.55
N ARG A 297 -6.05 8.13 -2.84
CA ARG A 297 -6.89 7.42 -1.86
C ARG A 297 -6.15 6.35 -1.04
N CYS A 298 -5.58 5.35 -1.70
CA CYS A 298 -4.94 4.23 -1.03
C CYS A 298 -3.82 3.59 -1.86
N GLY A 299 -2.72 3.18 -1.22
CA GLY A 299 -1.69 2.38 -1.89
C GLY A 299 -2.20 0.99 -2.24
N ILE A 300 -2.65 0.26 -1.23
CA ILE A 300 -3.19 -1.10 -1.34
C ILE A 300 -4.55 -1.18 -0.64
N CYS A 301 -5.59 -1.44 -1.42
CA CYS A 301 -6.95 -1.58 -0.92
C CYS A 301 -7.38 -3.06 -0.91
N VAL A 302 -8.03 -3.49 0.17
CA VAL A 302 -8.61 -4.83 0.37
C VAL A 302 -10.06 -4.67 0.83
N GLU A 303 -11.01 -4.95 -0.06
CA GLU A 303 -12.43 -4.71 0.21
C GLU A 303 -13.30 -5.97 0.13
N GLY A 304 -14.35 -5.99 0.94
CA GLY A 304 -15.41 -6.97 0.98
C GLY A 304 -16.77 -6.29 0.87
N PHE A 305 -17.43 -6.36 -0.29
CA PHE A 305 -18.76 -5.75 -0.42
C PHE A 305 -19.86 -6.74 -0.05
N ASN A 306 -20.71 -6.33 0.90
CA ASN A 306 -21.91 -7.05 1.36
C ASN A 306 -21.64 -8.41 2.02
N THR A 307 -20.37 -8.76 2.28
CA THR A 307 -19.93 -10.01 2.92
C THR A 307 -20.16 -9.98 4.43
N LEU A 308 -21.42 -9.95 4.86
CA LEU A 308 -21.79 -10.11 6.28
C LEU A 308 -21.55 -11.54 6.81
N LYS A 309 -21.01 -12.45 5.99
CA LYS A 309 -20.65 -13.80 6.40
C LYS A 309 -19.17 -13.83 6.77
N SER A 310 -18.90 -14.17 8.02
CA SER A 310 -17.60 -14.16 8.69
C SER A 310 -16.57 -15.19 8.19
N ASP A 311 -16.82 -15.84 7.06
CA ASP A 311 -16.00 -16.92 6.54
C ASP A 311 -15.11 -16.52 5.35
N HIS A 312 -15.27 -15.31 4.80
CA HIS A 312 -14.39 -14.80 3.75
C HIS A 312 -13.17 -14.11 4.35
N ARG A 313 -11.97 -14.54 3.93
CA ARG A 313 -10.70 -14.02 4.43
C ARG A 313 -9.68 -13.80 3.31
N VAL A 314 -8.99 -12.66 3.36
CA VAL A 314 -7.86 -12.35 2.49
C VAL A 314 -6.55 -12.48 3.28
N TYR A 315 -5.62 -13.30 2.79
CA TYR A 315 -4.24 -13.37 3.27
C TYR A 315 -3.36 -12.54 2.32
N LEU A 316 -2.88 -11.39 2.78
CA LEU A 316 -2.07 -10.47 1.99
C LEU A 316 -0.62 -10.46 2.50
N GLN A 317 0.32 -10.83 1.61
CA GLN A 317 1.75 -10.70 1.85
C GLN A 317 2.30 -9.51 1.06
N VAL A 318 3.05 -8.63 1.72
CA VAL A 318 3.73 -7.49 1.09
C VAL A 318 5.21 -7.57 1.43
N SER A 319 6.09 -7.59 0.43
CA SER A 319 7.54 -7.69 0.70
C SER A 319 8.39 -6.80 -0.19
N ASN A 320 9.38 -6.14 0.40
CA ASN A 320 10.34 -5.28 -0.30
C ASN A 320 9.66 -4.19 -1.15
N CYS A 321 8.57 -3.62 -0.66
CA CYS A 321 7.79 -2.63 -1.40
C CYS A 321 8.09 -1.21 -0.90
N THR A 322 7.89 -0.23 -1.78
CA THR A 322 7.81 1.19 -1.39
C THR A 322 6.45 1.73 -1.76
N ILE A 323 5.79 2.46 -0.84
CA ILE A 323 4.49 3.10 -1.08
C ILE A 323 4.61 4.59 -0.74
N SER A 324 4.22 5.47 -1.66
CA SER A 324 4.36 6.91 -1.45
C SER A 324 3.20 7.73 -2.04
N GLY A 325 2.84 8.81 -1.36
CA GLY A 325 1.91 9.83 -1.88
C GLY A 325 0.43 9.45 -1.76
N TYR A 326 0.12 8.41 -0.99
CA TYR A 326 -1.25 7.99 -0.69
C TYR A 326 -1.67 8.45 0.70
N ASP A 327 -2.94 8.82 0.82
CA ASP A 327 -3.62 9.14 2.05
C ASP A 327 -3.55 7.95 3.01
N ARG A 328 -3.90 6.75 2.51
CA ARG A 328 -3.77 5.48 3.22
C ARG A 328 -2.71 4.60 2.57
N THR A 329 -1.91 3.91 3.36
CA THR A 329 -1.05 2.83 2.83
C THR A 329 -1.90 1.60 2.54
N PHE A 330 -2.66 1.19 3.56
CA PHE A 330 -3.62 0.09 3.49
C PHE A 330 -5.02 0.60 3.81
N HIS A 331 -5.99 0.11 3.05
CA HIS A 331 -7.42 0.26 3.32
C HIS A 331 -8.03 -1.14 3.37
N ILE A 332 -8.58 -1.54 4.51
CA ILE A 332 -9.25 -2.84 4.64
C ILE A 332 -10.69 -2.60 5.05
N GLU A 333 -11.63 -3.05 4.24
CA GLU A 333 -13.04 -2.80 4.52
C GLU A 333 -13.93 -3.98 4.21
N GLY A 334 -14.87 -4.27 5.09
CA GLY A 334 -15.92 -5.27 4.88
C GLY A 334 -15.47 -6.73 4.76
N ILE A 335 -14.21 -7.06 5.06
CA ILE A 335 -13.67 -8.42 4.96
C ILE A 335 -12.68 -8.74 6.08
N ASP A 336 -12.57 -10.02 6.47
CA ASP A 336 -11.48 -10.44 7.33
C ASP A 336 -10.16 -10.44 6.54
N ALA A 337 -9.10 -9.87 7.09
CA ALA A 337 -7.81 -9.83 6.41
C ALA A 337 -6.64 -10.15 7.34
N GLU A 338 -5.71 -10.99 6.88
CA GLU A 338 -4.42 -11.18 7.52
C GLU A 338 -3.33 -10.56 6.62
N VAL A 339 -2.75 -9.44 7.06
CA VAL A 339 -1.69 -8.74 6.34
C VAL A 339 -0.35 -9.03 6.99
N THR A 340 0.60 -9.54 6.21
CA THR A 340 2.01 -9.64 6.61
C THR A 340 2.85 -8.77 5.69
N ALA A 341 3.49 -7.74 6.23
CA ALA A 341 4.35 -6.85 5.49
C ALA A 341 5.79 -6.94 6.00
N THR A 342 6.76 -7.15 5.11
CA THR A 342 8.20 -7.24 5.44
C THR A 342 9.00 -6.27 4.58
N ALA A 343 9.92 -5.51 5.18
CA ALA A 343 10.76 -4.55 4.46
C ALA A 343 9.94 -3.55 3.62
N LEU A 344 8.78 -3.13 4.14
CA LEU A 344 7.92 -2.12 3.52
C LEU A 344 8.43 -0.72 3.89
N ASN A 345 8.65 0.13 2.90
CA ASN A 345 8.98 1.54 3.09
C ASN A 345 7.80 2.42 2.67
N VAL A 346 7.20 3.14 3.61
CA VAL A 346 6.07 4.03 3.36
C VAL A 346 6.51 5.48 3.53
N GLN A 347 6.15 6.33 2.57
CA GLN A 347 6.51 7.74 2.56
C GLN A 347 5.29 8.62 2.26
N ASN A 348 5.29 9.85 2.79
CA ASN A 348 4.30 10.89 2.44
C ASN A 348 2.83 10.45 2.60
N PHE A 349 2.52 9.72 3.68
CA PHE A 349 1.18 9.21 3.98
C PHE A 349 0.49 10.00 5.10
N GLN A 350 -0.85 9.91 5.20
CA GLN A 350 -1.63 10.40 6.35
C GLN A 350 -1.93 9.25 7.33
N CYS A 351 -2.27 8.09 6.79
CA CYS A 351 -2.67 6.91 7.54
C CYS A 351 -1.85 5.70 7.08
N ILE A 352 -1.23 4.98 8.01
CA ILE A 352 -0.61 3.69 7.68
C ILE A 352 -1.71 2.69 7.31
N TYR A 353 -2.79 2.67 8.10
CA TYR A 353 -3.72 1.58 8.07
C TYR A 353 -5.11 2.07 8.45
N LEU A 354 -6.05 2.04 7.50
CA LEU A 354 -7.46 2.28 7.77
C LEU A 354 -8.21 0.95 7.71
N MET A 355 -9.02 0.69 8.73
CA MET A 355 -10.06 -0.32 8.63
C MET A 355 -11.44 0.27 8.75
N ALA A 356 -12.34 -0.24 7.91
CA ALA A 356 -13.76 -0.04 8.01
C ALA A 356 -14.45 -1.41 7.92
N TRP A 357 -14.69 -2.06 9.08
CA TRP A 357 -15.40 -3.34 9.20
C TRP A 357 -14.55 -4.59 8.84
N GLY A 358 -14.85 -5.72 9.50
CA GLY A 358 -14.10 -6.98 9.41
C GLY A 358 -13.07 -7.17 10.54
N ARG A 359 -12.54 -8.39 10.69
CA ARG A 359 -11.41 -8.69 11.59
C ARG A 359 -10.11 -8.63 10.83
N SER A 360 -9.12 -7.92 11.35
CA SER A 360 -7.79 -7.97 10.77
C SER A 360 -6.71 -8.40 11.74
N LYS A 361 -5.73 -9.09 11.17
CA LYS A 361 -4.44 -9.35 11.80
C LYS A 361 -3.35 -8.78 10.91
N CYS A 362 -2.63 -7.79 11.40
CA CYS A 362 -1.55 -7.15 10.66
C CYS A 362 -0.22 -7.37 11.35
N THR A 363 0.79 -7.81 10.62
CA THR A 363 2.16 -7.98 11.11
C THR A 363 3.12 -7.25 10.19
N PHE A 364 3.82 -6.26 10.72
CA PHE A 364 4.83 -5.47 10.02
C PHE A 364 6.21 -5.85 10.56
N THR A 365 7.15 -6.21 9.69
CA THR A 365 8.51 -6.62 10.07
C THR A 365 9.57 -5.85 9.28
N ASN A 366 10.52 -5.20 9.95
CA ASN A 366 11.57 -4.40 9.30
C ASN A 366 11.02 -3.30 8.38
N CYS A 367 9.85 -2.73 8.71
CA CYS A 367 9.20 -1.70 7.90
C CYS A 367 9.64 -0.30 8.35
N ASN A 368 9.66 0.65 7.42
CA ASN A 368 9.96 2.06 7.68
C ASN A 368 8.76 2.92 7.28
N PHE A 369 8.26 3.75 8.19
CA PHE A 369 7.11 4.61 7.96
C PHE A 369 7.49 6.07 8.20
N ASN A 370 7.60 6.83 7.13
CA ASN A 370 7.92 8.26 7.13
C ASN A 370 6.70 9.08 6.70
N SER A 371 5.95 9.64 7.65
CA SER A 371 4.88 10.58 7.28
C SER A 371 5.53 11.91 6.92
N ARG A 372 5.10 12.55 5.83
CA ARG A 372 5.54 13.91 5.48
C ARG A 372 4.51 14.56 4.58
N LEU A 373 3.45 15.08 5.17
CA LEU A 373 2.51 15.94 4.45
C LEU A 373 2.65 17.36 5.02
N PRO A 374 3.29 18.29 4.28
CA PRO A 374 3.78 19.57 4.81
C PRO A 374 2.74 20.46 5.48
N ASN A 375 1.45 20.28 5.19
CA ASN A 375 0.41 21.26 5.54
C ASN A 375 -0.86 20.64 6.16
N ASN A 376 -0.85 19.35 6.52
CA ASN A 376 -1.84 18.80 7.46
C ASN A 376 -1.10 18.24 8.68
N PRO A 377 -0.49 19.11 9.50
CA PRO A 377 0.39 18.71 10.59
C PRO A 377 -0.32 17.94 11.70
N ASN A 378 -1.66 17.86 11.67
CA ASN A 378 -2.40 17.51 12.88
C ASN A 378 -2.65 16.03 13.08
N GLN A 379 -2.54 15.14 12.08
CA GLN A 379 -2.94 13.73 12.30
C GLN A 379 -2.20 12.74 11.40
N VAL A 380 -1.07 12.20 11.87
CA VAL A 380 -0.67 10.85 11.47
C VAL A 380 -1.56 9.87 12.22
N ARG A 381 -2.38 9.10 11.50
CA ARG A 381 -3.30 8.13 12.10
C ARG A 381 -2.75 6.71 11.97
N LEU A 382 -2.68 6.03 13.11
CA LEU A 382 -2.50 4.58 13.20
C LEU A 382 -3.81 4.00 13.70
N GLY A 383 -4.85 3.93 12.87
CA GLY A 383 -6.15 3.54 13.40
C GLY A 383 -7.29 3.45 12.41
N THR A 384 -8.32 2.74 12.86
CA THR A 384 -9.59 2.46 12.18
C THR A 384 -10.40 3.74 11.97
N GLY A 385 -10.96 3.91 10.76
CA GLY A 385 -11.93 4.97 10.49
C GLY A 385 -13.31 4.51 10.94
N GLY A 386 -13.90 5.23 11.89
CA GLY A 386 -15.21 4.87 12.43
C GLY A 386 -16.33 4.92 11.39
N ILE A 387 -17.01 3.78 11.21
CA ILE A 387 -18.41 3.76 10.81
C ILE A 387 -19.14 2.87 11.82
N ASN A 388 -19.89 3.50 12.71
CA ASN A 388 -20.78 2.92 13.71
C ASN A 388 -21.68 1.84 13.06
N THR A 389 -21.70 0.59 13.57
CA THR A 389 -22.92 -0.28 13.67
C THR A 389 -22.72 -1.77 14.04
N TYR A 390 -21.52 -2.34 14.23
CA TYR A 390 -21.39 -3.82 14.35
C TYR A 390 -20.78 -4.34 15.67
N PRO A 391 -21.11 -5.58 16.09
CA PRO A 391 -20.94 -6.06 17.47
C PRO A 391 -19.49 -6.12 17.97
N SER A 392 -19.36 -5.99 19.29
CA SER A 392 -18.16 -5.77 20.12
C SER A 392 -17.07 -6.87 20.12
N GLU A 393 -17.05 -7.79 19.16
CA GLU A 393 -16.17 -8.97 19.17
C GLU A 393 -15.08 -8.96 18.08
N LEU A 394 -14.94 -7.87 17.33
CA LEU A 394 -13.91 -7.75 16.29
C LEU A 394 -12.55 -7.42 16.93
N ILE A 395 -11.80 -8.45 17.32
CA ILE A 395 -10.41 -8.31 17.77
C ILE A 395 -9.56 -8.00 16.55
N ASN A 396 -8.91 -6.84 16.59
CA ASN A 396 -7.86 -6.48 15.64
C ASN A 396 -6.52 -6.63 16.35
N HIS A 397 -5.58 -7.31 15.71
CA HIS A 397 -4.23 -7.51 16.22
C HIS A 397 -3.26 -6.87 15.26
N ILE A 398 -2.56 -5.82 15.69
CA ILE A 398 -1.51 -5.18 14.90
C ILE A 398 -0.17 -5.34 15.60
N THR A 399 0.82 -5.89 14.89
CA THR A 399 2.16 -6.14 15.41
C THR A 399 3.20 -5.40 14.58
N PHE A 400 4.10 -4.66 15.23
CA PHE A 400 5.25 -4.01 14.61
C PHE A 400 6.55 -4.59 15.15
N ASN A 401 7.28 -5.33 14.33
CA ASN A 401 8.53 -6.01 14.66
C ASN A 401 9.70 -5.30 13.97
N HIS A 402 10.64 -4.75 14.74
CA HIS A 402 11.82 -4.05 14.18
C HIS A 402 11.46 -2.94 13.18
N CYS A 403 10.32 -2.28 13.38
CA CYS A 403 9.87 -1.21 12.49
C CYS A 403 10.39 0.15 12.97
N GLN A 404 10.63 1.05 12.02
CA GLN A 404 10.91 2.45 12.27
C GLN A 404 9.69 3.30 11.91
N ILE A 405 9.19 4.09 12.85
CA ILE A 405 8.05 4.99 12.65
C ILE A 405 8.53 6.43 12.93
N ASN A 406 8.61 7.22 11.86
CA ASN A 406 9.08 8.62 11.86
C ASN A 406 7.94 9.55 11.42
N PRO A 407 7.00 9.88 12.31
CA PRO A 407 5.98 10.86 12.00
C PRO A 407 6.58 12.27 11.92
N GLN A 408 6.33 12.99 10.83
CA GLN A 408 6.52 14.45 10.77
C GLN A 408 5.19 15.13 11.11
N GLY A 409 5.14 15.96 12.16
CA GLY A 409 3.92 16.65 12.63
C GLY A 409 3.49 16.19 14.02
N GLU A 410 2.22 16.39 14.39
CA GLU A 410 1.60 15.74 15.55
C GLU A 410 1.11 14.35 15.11
N ALA A 411 1.70 13.31 15.67
CA ALA A 411 1.23 11.94 15.56
C ALA A 411 0.29 11.68 16.72
N THR A 412 -0.91 11.22 16.37
CA THR A 412 -1.84 10.72 17.36
C THR A 412 -1.86 9.21 17.20
N PHE A 413 -1.24 8.51 18.15
CA PHE A 413 -1.35 7.05 18.27
C PHE A 413 -2.72 6.78 18.87
N ILE A 414 -3.73 6.85 18.02
CA ILE A 414 -5.12 6.68 18.42
C ILE A 414 -5.45 5.19 18.36
N GLY A 415 -5.45 4.54 19.53
CA GLY A 415 -6.16 3.27 19.71
C GLY A 415 -7.68 3.43 19.75
N GLN A 416 -8.22 4.66 19.69
CA GLN A 416 -9.64 4.94 19.88
C GLN A 416 -10.21 6.13 19.07
N LEU A 417 -11.20 5.84 18.22
CA LEU A 417 -12.09 6.76 17.50
C LEU A 417 -12.24 8.18 18.09
N ASP A 418 -11.78 9.19 17.36
CA ASP A 418 -12.31 10.55 17.52
C ASP A 418 -13.54 10.70 16.60
N PHE A 419 -14.76 10.68 17.18
CA PHE A 419 -15.87 11.63 16.93
C PHE A 419 -17.19 11.18 17.62
N VAL A 420 -17.77 12.15 18.37
CA VAL A 420 -19.13 12.28 18.95
C VAL A 420 -19.40 11.71 20.36
N ASP A 421 -19.75 12.65 21.25
CA ASP A 421 -20.14 12.65 22.67
C ASP A 421 -21.29 11.70 23.10
N SER A 422 -21.48 10.52 22.51
CA SER A 422 -22.51 9.60 23.03
C SER A 422 -22.21 8.12 22.82
N ILE A 423 -21.87 7.47 23.95
CA ILE A 423 -22.26 6.12 24.33
C ILE A 423 -21.76 5.00 23.39
N LEU A 424 -20.59 4.43 23.71
CA LEU A 424 -20.37 3.01 24.05
C LEU A 424 -18.87 2.71 24.20
N ASP A 425 -18.54 1.93 25.23
CA ASP A 425 -17.20 1.49 25.62
C ASP A 425 -16.75 0.34 24.70
N TYR A 426 -15.75 0.58 23.84
CA TYR A 426 -15.20 -0.42 22.91
C TYR A 426 -13.73 -0.69 23.26
N SER A 427 -13.45 -1.84 23.90
CA SER A 427 -12.21 -2.12 24.64
C SER A 427 -11.30 -3.25 24.07
N ASN A 428 -11.48 -3.71 22.83
CA ASN A 428 -10.85 -4.95 22.33
C ASN A 428 -9.90 -4.78 21.13
N HIS A 429 -8.98 -3.80 21.16
CA HIS A 429 -7.92 -3.70 20.16
C HIS A 429 -6.55 -3.81 20.81
N ASP A 430 -5.75 -4.79 20.36
CA ASP A 430 -4.40 -4.99 20.85
C ASP A 430 -3.40 -4.56 19.78
N VAL A 431 -2.56 -3.59 20.14
CA VAL A 431 -1.44 -3.14 19.30
C VAL A 431 -0.15 -3.45 20.04
N TYR A 432 0.70 -4.24 19.39
CA TYR A 432 1.98 -4.70 19.91
C TYR A 432 3.12 -4.06 19.14
N PHE A 433 4.06 -3.48 19.88
CA PHE A 433 5.33 -3.04 19.35
C PHE A 433 6.42 -3.93 19.94
N GLU A 434 7.18 -4.63 19.10
CA GLU A 434 8.32 -5.45 19.50
C GLU A 434 9.58 -4.92 18.82
N HIS A 435 10.55 -4.49 19.62
CA HIS A 435 11.83 -3.95 19.13
C HIS A 435 11.67 -2.79 18.12
N ALA A 436 10.57 -2.04 18.21
CA ALA A 436 10.30 -0.90 17.32
C ALA A 436 11.06 0.36 17.77
N ILE A 437 11.45 1.18 16.79
CA ILE A 437 11.97 2.54 17.03
C ILE A 437 10.88 3.52 16.65
N ILE A 438 10.38 4.26 17.64
CA ILE A 438 9.36 5.28 17.44
C ILE A 438 9.98 6.63 17.78
N VAL A 439 10.06 7.50 16.77
CA VAL A 439 10.61 8.85 16.93
C VAL A 439 9.47 9.82 17.10
N LEU A 440 9.35 10.42 18.28
CA LEU A 440 8.25 11.31 18.64
C LEU A 440 8.71 12.75 18.87
N THR A 441 7.82 13.72 18.68
CA THR A 441 7.98 15.06 19.22
C THR A 441 7.54 15.10 20.69
N ARG A 442 7.91 16.14 21.43
CA ARG A 442 7.50 16.29 22.85
C ARG A 442 5.98 16.30 23.03
N SER A 443 5.23 16.98 22.16
CA SER A 443 3.76 17.04 22.25
C SER A 443 3.11 15.68 22.02
N GLN A 444 3.66 14.87 21.10
CA GLN A 444 3.16 13.52 20.82
C GLN A 444 3.31 12.58 22.03
N LEU A 445 4.42 12.67 22.77
CA LEU A 445 4.68 11.82 23.93
C LEU A 445 3.64 12.03 25.04
N ILE A 446 3.24 13.30 25.26
CA ILE A 446 2.21 13.66 26.25
C ILE A 446 0.87 13.03 25.86
N ASN A 447 0.49 13.08 24.58
CA ASN A 447 -0.76 12.50 24.09
C ASN A 447 -0.83 10.98 24.24
N ILE A 448 0.29 10.26 24.10
CA ILE A 448 0.31 8.80 24.32
C ILE A 448 -0.03 8.47 25.77
N SER A 449 0.50 9.22 26.74
CA SER A 449 0.31 8.94 28.18
C SER A 449 -1.15 8.91 28.63
N HIS A 450 -2.01 9.70 27.98
CA HIS A 450 -3.45 9.72 28.24
C HIS A 450 -4.20 8.52 27.65
N ASN A 451 -3.64 7.88 26.61
CA ASN A 451 -4.28 6.79 25.87
C ASN A 451 -3.79 5.38 26.28
N LEU A 452 -2.74 5.28 27.11
CA LEU A 452 -2.14 4.00 27.53
C LEU A 452 -3.07 3.12 28.39
N SER A 453 -4.21 3.61 28.86
CA SER A 453 -5.16 2.82 29.66
C SER A 453 -5.89 1.72 28.87
N ARG A 454 -5.64 1.53 27.57
CA ARG A 454 -6.50 0.75 26.65
C ARG A 454 -5.77 -0.13 25.62
N GLY A 455 -4.75 -0.90 26.00
CA GLY A 455 -4.26 -2.04 25.17
C GLY A 455 -3.02 -1.81 24.28
N LEU A 456 -2.24 -0.75 24.51
CA LEU A 456 -0.93 -0.56 23.86
C LEU A 456 0.16 -1.32 24.62
N ASN A 457 0.84 -2.25 23.96
CA ASN A 457 1.90 -3.05 24.55
C ASN A 457 3.25 -2.77 23.85
N PHE A 458 4.27 -2.44 24.64
CA PHE A 458 5.63 -2.18 24.14
C PHE A 458 6.62 -3.20 24.74
N TYR A 459 7.31 -3.95 23.89
CA TYR A 459 8.33 -4.93 24.28
C TYR A 459 9.65 -4.59 23.59
N GLY A 460 10.72 -4.32 24.35
CA GLY A 460 12.06 -4.03 23.81
C GLY A 460 12.13 -2.80 22.88
N CYS A 461 11.16 -1.88 22.94
CA CYS A 461 11.08 -0.72 22.04
C CYS A 461 12.00 0.43 22.48
N THR A 462 12.44 1.25 21.52
CA THR A 462 13.14 2.51 21.78
C THR A 462 12.25 3.70 21.41
N LEU A 463 11.91 4.52 22.40
CA LEU A 463 11.20 5.79 22.23
C LEU A 463 12.23 6.94 22.21
N SER A 464 12.29 7.71 21.12
CA SER A 464 13.20 8.85 21.00
C SER A 464 12.42 10.14 20.82
N ALA A 465 12.62 11.12 21.71
CA ALA A 465 12.00 12.44 21.60
C ALA A 465 12.93 13.44 20.89
N THR A 466 12.50 14.02 19.77
CA THR A 466 13.26 15.11 19.13
C THR A 466 12.85 16.46 19.72
N ASN A 467 13.82 17.22 20.24
CA ASN A 467 13.63 18.61 20.66
C ASN A 467 13.47 19.51 19.43
N SER A 468 12.24 19.74 18.97
CA SER A 468 11.97 20.88 18.08
C SER A 468 12.08 22.16 18.90
N ILE A 469 13.13 22.93 18.63
CA ILE A 469 13.31 24.30 19.13
C ILE A 469 12.19 25.14 18.51
N MET A 470 11.24 25.63 19.31
CA MET A 470 10.41 26.75 18.88
C MET A 470 11.34 27.96 18.66
N GLN A 471 11.59 28.31 17.39
CA GLN A 471 12.16 29.62 17.06
C GLN A 471 11.17 30.69 17.50
N GLY A 472 11.66 31.59 18.37
CA GLY A 472 10.84 32.57 19.05
C GLY A 472 10.07 33.50 18.11
N TYR A 473 8.76 33.60 18.36
CA TYR A 473 8.00 34.80 18.06
C TYR A 473 8.64 35.96 18.84
N LYS A 474 9.26 36.91 18.12
CA LYS A 474 9.69 38.18 18.69
C LYS A 474 8.45 39.01 19.01
N ASN A 475 8.11 39.15 20.30
CA ASN A 475 7.16 40.15 20.75
C ASN A 475 7.76 41.55 20.65
N GLY A 476 6.98 42.48 20.11
CA GLY A 476 7.15 43.89 20.41
C GLY A 476 6.85 44.13 21.89
N ALA A 477 7.81 44.74 22.57
CA ALA A 477 7.70 45.50 23.81
C ALA A 477 6.75 44.95 24.90
N ASP A 478 7.27 44.04 25.73
CA ASP A 478 7.09 44.19 27.17
C ASP A 478 8.24 43.54 27.95
N ASN A 479 8.83 44.29 28.89
CA ASN A 479 10.01 43.91 29.68
C ASN A 479 9.61 43.01 30.87
N SER A 480 9.09 41.81 30.58
CA SER A 480 9.07 40.71 31.54
C SER A 480 9.91 39.57 30.99
N GLY A 481 11.01 39.24 31.67
CA GLY A 481 11.87 38.12 31.32
C GLY A 481 11.11 36.81 31.47
N GLY A 482 10.53 36.32 30.37
CA GLY A 482 9.93 35.00 30.27
C GLY A 482 11.01 33.92 30.32
N ILE A 483 11.25 33.38 31.51
CA ILE A 483 12.02 32.16 31.71
C ILE A 483 11.11 30.99 31.30
N LEU A 484 11.59 30.13 30.39
CA LEU A 484 10.90 28.90 30.01
C LEU A 484 10.86 27.93 31.21
N HIS A 485 9.67 27.65 31.74
CA HIS A 485 9.43 26.69 32.81
C HIS A 485 9.56 25.25 32.28
N PHE A 486 10.31 24.41 33.01
CA PHE A 486 10.32 22.95 32.88
C PHE A 486 9.61 22.36 34.10
N GLU A 487 8.28 22.40 34.13
CA GLU A 487 7.51 21.88 35.28
C GLU A 487 6.78 20.56 34.99
N ASP A 488 6.57 20.16 33.74
CA ASP A 488 5.75 18.98 33.42
C ASP A 488 6.49 17.93 32.60
N LEU A 489 7.33 17.12 33.26
CA LEU A 489 7.66 15.78 32.76
C LEU A 489 6.88 14.78 33.62
N VAL A 490 5.61 14.59 33.32
CA VAL A 490 4.83 13.47 33.84
C VAL A 490 5.32 12.21 33.13
N LEU A 491 6.12 11.40 33.81
CA LEU A 491 6.39 10.04 33.35
C LEU A 491 5.05 9.29 33.37
N PRO A 492 4.67 8.57 32.30
CA PRO A 492 3.46 7.77 32.34
C PRO A 492 3.52 6.81 33.53
N VAL A 493 2.45 6.78 34.33
CA VAL A 493 2.26 5.71 35.31
C VAL A 493 1.88 4.48 34.50
N PHE A 494 2.84 3.58 34.30
CA PHE A 494 2.59 2.31 33.64
C PHE A 494 1.94 1.33 34.63
N ASP A 495 0.95 0.57 34.18
CA ASP A 495 0.43 -0.56 34.94
C ASP A 495 1.55 -1.60 35.14
N ARG A 496 1.69 -2.12 36.36
CA ARG A 496 2.74 -3.08 36.73
C ARG A 496 2.59 -4.44 36.04
N ASN A 497 1.41 -4.75 35.52
CA ASN A 497 1.13 -6.07 34.93
C ASN A 497 1.53 -6.21 33.45
N THR A 498 1.97 -5.13 32.78
CA THR A 498 2.17 -5.12 31.31
C THR A 498 3.60 -4.87 30.86
N ILE A 499 4.58 -4.76 31.77
CA ILE A 499 5.98 -4.45 31.41
C ILE A 499 6.94 -5.53 31.89
N THR A 500 7.57 -6.21 30.94
CA THR A 500 8.84 -6.92 31.14
C THR A 500 9.84 -6.36 30.13
N ASP A 501 11.02 -5.95 30.60
CA ASP A 501 12.18 -5.54 29.76
C ASP A 501 12.04 -4.29 28.84
N THR A 502 11.33 -3.24 29.27
CA THR A 502 11.35 -1.94 28.54
C THR A 502 12.45 -1.02 29.05
N ARG A 503 13.40 -0.65 28.17
CA ARG A 503 14.44 0.35 28.47
C ARG A 503 14.02 1.74 28.00
N LEU A 504 13.74 2.64 28.94
CA LEU A 504 13.54 4.06 28.63
C LEU A 504 14.92 4.74 28.52
N ILE A 505 15.37 5.05 27.30
CA ILE A 505 16.63 5.78 27.08
C ILE A 505 16.33 7.27 26.98
N LEU A 506 16.47 7.98 28.10
CA LEU A 506 16.39 9.45 28.12
C LEU A 506 17.76 10.03 27.75
N THR A 507 17.85 10.63 26.56
CA THR A 507 19.08 11.30 26.12
C THR A 507 19.00 12.79 26.46
N PHE A 508 19.78 13.23 27.43
CA PHE A 508 19.84 14.65 27.80
C PHE A 508 21.01 15.35 27.10
N LYS A 509 20.88 16.66 26.84
CA LYS A 509 22.04 17.48 26.50
C LYS A 509 23.00 17.53 27.71
N PRO A 510 24.33 17.54 27.52
CA PRO A 510 25.31 17.54 28.62
C PRO A 510 25.07 18.61 29.69
N ALA A 511 24.53 19.78 29.31
CA ALA A 511 24.23 20.89 30.22
C ALA A 511 23.09 20.60 31.22
N ALA A 512 22.20 19.64 30.95
CA ALA A 512 21.12 19.25 31.86
C ALA A 512 21.57 18.18 32.88
N LEU A 513 22.60 17.39 32.56
CA LEU A 513 23.08 16.29 33.41
C LEU A 513 23.90 16.78 34.62
N ALA A 514 24.63 17.89 34.48
CA ALA A 514 25.48 18.46 35.54
C ALA A 514 24.69 19.03 36.74
N ARG A 515 23.35 19.06 36.67
CA ARG A 515 22.47 19.64 37.71
C ARG A 515 21.69 18.61 38.53
N LEU A 516 21.78 17.31 38.19
CA LEU A 516 21.01 16.25 38.85
C LEU A 516 21.75 15.55 40.01
N THR A 517 23.04 15.84 40.22
CA THR A 517 23.87 15.04 41.13
C THR A 517 23.85 15.47 42.60
N ASN A 518 23.09 16.48 43.01
CA ASN A 518 23.03 16.88 44.42
C ASN A 518 21.61 17.24 44.86
N ASN A 519 21.08 16.44 45.80
CA ASN A 519 19.90 16.66 46.64
C ASN A 519 18.55 16.12 46.13
N ILE A 520 18.14 14.98 46.68
CA ILE A 520 16.71 14.64 46.88
C ILE A 520 16.35 15.16 48.27
N ILE A 521 15.57 16.24 48.37
CA ILE A 521 15.07 16.77 49.65
C ILE A 521 13.59 16.46 49.76
N TYR A 522 13.22 15.71 50.80
CA TYR A 522 11.82 15.50 51.18
C TYR A 522 11.37 16.65 52.10
N ARG A 523 10.22 17.27 51.82
CA ARG A 523 9.60 18.23 52.74
C ARG A 523 8.11 17.95 52.89
N HIS A 524 7.68 17.82 54.15
CA HIS A 524 6.29 17.59 54.53
C HIS A 524 5.44 18.86 54.30
N PRO A 525 4.17 18.75 53.84
CA PRO A 525 3.25 19.88 53.86
C PRO A 525 2.94 20.26 55.30
N LYS A 526 3.08 21.54 55.67
CA LYS A 526 2.56 22.05 56.94
C LYS A 526 1.04 22.01 56.90
N GLY A 527 0.39 21.15 57.70
CA GLY A 527 -1.06 21.27 57.88
C GLY A 527 -1.85 20.12 58.52
N SER A 528 -1.34 18.89 58.66
CA SER A 528 -2.12 17.78 59.25
C SER A 528 -1.50 17.28 60.55
N GLY A 529 -2.09 17.67 61.68
CA GLY A 529 -1.70 17.22 63.02
C GLY A 529 -2.15 15.81 63.36
N ALA A 530 -1.58 14.79 62.72
CA ALA A 530 -1.70 13.40 63.16
C ALA A 530 -0.31 12.74 63.20
N PRO A 531 0.07 12.05 64.29
CA PRO A 531 1.32 11.30 64.34
C PRO A 531 1.11 9.97 63.64
N MET A 532 1.98 9.65 62.68
CA MET A 532 2.10 8.25 62.25
C MET A 532 3.55 7.92 61.90
N GLU A 533 4.11 7.02 62.73
CA GLU A 533 5.22 6.17 62.37
C GLU A 533 4.81 5.31 61.17
N ALA A 534 5.40 5.59 60.01
CA ALA A 534 5.51 4.64 58.91
C ALA A 534 6.84 4.91 58.19
N LEU A 535 7.81 4.05 58.46
CA LEU A 535 9.07 3.95 57.73
C LEU A 535 8.77 3.74 56.23
N MET A 536 9.14 4.69 55.36
CA MET A 536 9.34 4.39 53.95
C MET A 536 10.74 3.81 53.75
N ASN A 537 10.78 2.61 53.20
CA ASN A 537 11.96 1.80 52.99
C ASN A 537 12.44 1.93 51.53
N PHE A 538 13.64 2.46 51.31
CA PHE A 538 14.26 2.66 49.98
C PHE A 538 14.92 1.38 49.41
N ASN A 539 14.33 0.20 49.62
CA ASN A 539 15.02 -1.07 49.36
C ASN A 539 14.89 -1.64 47.93
N ASN A 540 14.20 -0.97 46.98
CA ASN A 540 13.95 -1.54 45.65
C ASN A 540 14.79 -0.93 44.51
N ILE A 541 15.74 -0.05 44.80
CA ILE A 541 16.70 0.45 43.82
C ILE A 541 17.98 -0.35 43.98
N GLN A 542 18.18 -1.37 43.12
CA GLN A 542 19.36 -2.24 43.25
C GLN A 542 20.62 -1.62 42.67
N GLN A 543 20.52 -0.83 41.60
CA GLN A 543 21.68 -0.20 40.99
C GLN A 543 21.29 1.03 40.15
N VAL A 544 22.05 2.11 40.29
CA VAL A 544 22.09 3.21 39.33
C VAL A 544 23.48 3.19 38.71
N GLN A 545 23.56 2.90 37.41
CA GLN A 545 24.81 3.02 36.66
C GLN A 545 24.70 4.20 35.68
N MET A 546 25.74 5.04 35.66
CA MET A 546 25.94 6.04 34.63
C MET A 546 27.12 5.62 33.77
N SER A 547 26.91 5.56 32.46
CA SER A 547 27.96 5.44 31.47
C SER A 547 27.60 6.29 30.26
N ASN A 548 28.54 7.12 29.78
CA ASN A 548 28.39 7.94 28.58
C ASN A 548 27.12 8.82 28.50
N ASN A 549 26.76 9.51 29.59
CA ASN A 549 25.57 10.37 29.68
C ASN A 549 24.21 9.64 29.54
N ILE A 550 24.19 8.31 29.75
CA ILE A 550 22.98 7.49 29.76
C ILE A 550 22.69 7.04 31.19
N PHE A 551 21.46 7.26 31.64
CA PHE A 551 20.95 6.73 32.90
C PHE A 551 20.36 5.33 32.67
N TYR A 552 20.82 4.36 33.46
CA TYR A 552 20.20 3.04 33.56
C TYR A 552 19.51 2.95 34.92
N VAL A 553 18.21 2.67 34.92
CA VAL A 553 17.43 2.41 36.14
C VAL A 553 16.81 1.03 36.01
N ASP A 554 17.32 0.06 36.76
CA ASP A 554 16.71 -1.27 36.90
C ASP A 554 15.76 -1.24 38.10
N VAL A 555 14.49 -1.61 37.87
CA VAL A 555 13.46 -1.70 38.91
C VAL A 555 13.09 -3.16 39.12
N ALA A 556 13.31 -3.68 40.34
CA ALA A 556 12.89 -5.03 40.70
C ALA A 556 11.39 -5.07 41.04
N THR A 557 10.70 -6.14 40.64
CA THR A 557 9.31 -6.41 41.00
C THR A 557 9.22 -6.87 42.45
N ALA A 558 8.38 -6.20 43.26
CA ALA A 558 8.04 -6.64 44.61
C ALA A 558 6.62 -7.21 44.61
N SER A 559 6.47 -8.42 45.15
CA SER A 559 5.19 -9.09 45.38
C SER A 559 4.41 -8.47 46.54
N ASP A 560 3.10 -8.37 46.37
CA ASP A 560 2.04 -8.29 47.40
C ASP A 560 1.97 -7.05 48.31
N GLN A 561 1.64 -5.87 47.76
CA GLN A 561 0.91 -4.80 48.47
C GLN A 561 0.14 -3.89 47.48
N GLU A 562 -1.06 -3.43 47.89
CA GLU A 562 -1.99 -2.59 47.11
C GLU A 562 -1.42 -1.21 46.68
N PRO A 563 -1.94 -0.62 45.58
CA PRO A 563 -1.36 0.60 45.00
C PRO A 563 -1.74 1.87 45.76
N ILE A 564 -0.72 2.65 46.16
CA ILE A 564 -0.85 4.06 46.55
C ILE A 564 -0.42 4.91 45.35
N TYR A 565 -1.32 5.74 44.83
CA TYR A 565 -1.02 6.71 43.77
C TYR A 565 -0.28 7.92 44.35
N GLN A 566 0.90 8.27 43.82
CA GLN A 566 1.60 9.51 44.14
C GLN A 566 2.19 10.19 42.89
N THR A 567 1.99 11.50 42.82
CA THR A 567 2.54 12.41 41.82
C THR A 567 3.79 13.10 42.39
N TYR A 568 4.87 13.20 41.63
CA TYR A 568 6.12 13.84 42.06
C TYR A 568 6.39 15.12 41.24
N ALA A 569 6.80 16.20 41.92
CA ALA A 569 7.27 17.44 41.29
C ALA A 569 8.65 17.82 41.87
N VAL A 570 9.54 18.38 41.04
CA VAL A 570 10.91 18.78 41.42
C VAL A 570 11.07 20.29 41.22
N GLN A 571 11.62 20.99 42.22
CA GLN A 571 11.87 22.44 42.19
C GLN A 571 13.35 22.77 42.49
N HIS A 572 13.90 23.82 41.85
CA HIS A 572 15.34 24.16 41.79
C HIS A 572 15.73 25.41 42.62
N VAL A 573 17.03 25.56 42.97
CA VAL A 573 17.68 26.71 43.68
C VAL A 573 18.85 27.30 42.84
N SER A 574 19.06 28.63 42.84
CA SER A 574 19.91 29.41 41.90
C SER A 574 21.36 29.71 42.35
N HIS A 575 22.33 29.74 41.40
CA HIS A 575 23.20 30.88 40.97
C HIS A 575 24.52 30.46 40.23
N ASP A 576 24.86 31.28 39.22
CA ASP A 576 26.09 31.71 38.51
C ASP A 576 27.38 30.90 38.15
N HIS A 577 27.79 31.15 36.88
CA HIS A 577 29.12 31.26 36.22
C HIS A 577 29.84 30.06 35.50
N ASP A 578 30.11 30.35 34.21
CA ASP A 578 31.27 30.12 33.31
C ASP A 578 31.82 28.75 32.82
N ILE A 579 32.31 28.85 31.57
CA ILE A 579 32.66 27.86 30.53
C ILE A 579 34.01 27.17 30.78
N LYS A 580 34.19 25.87 30.38
CA LYS A 580 35.28 25.38 29.47
C LYS A 580 35.45 23.84 29.32
N TYR A 581 35.65 23.45 28.05
CA TYR A 581 36.33 22.32 27.39
C TYR A 581 36.02 20.83 27.66
N LEU A 582 35.99 20.13 26.50
CA LEU A 582 35.81 18.72 26.18
C LEU A 582 37.09 17.90 26.42
N HIS A 583 36.97 16.70 27.00
CA HIS A 583 37.97 15.63 26.91
C HIS A 583 37.25 14.30 26.61
N ILE A 584 37.64 13.66 25.50
CA ILE A 584 37.26 12.28 25.15
C ILE A 584 38.33 11.37 25.74
N LEU A 585 37.95 10.43 26.60
CA LEU A 585 38.80 9.30 26.99
C LEU A 585 38.08 8.00 26.60
N ASP A 586 38.65 7.36 25.59
CA ASP A 586 38.48 5.94 25.30
C ASP A 586 39.30 5.13 26.30
N SER A 587 38.66 4.19 26.99
CA SER A 587 39.39 3.06 27.57
C SER A 587 38.48 1.84 27.64
N GLY A 588 38.53 1.06 26.55
CA GLY A 588 39.14 -0.26 26.61
C GLY A 588 38.82 -1.12 27.83
N LYS A 589 37.97 -2.13 27.60
CA LYS A 589 37.81 -3.32 28.44
C LYS A 589 39.16 -3.90 28.90
N THR A 590 39.30 -4.18 30.19
CA THR A 590 40.00 -5.39 30.66
C THR A 590 39.33 -5.98 31.89
N SER A 591 39.33 -7.31 31.87
CA SER A 591 38.62 -8.27 32.68
C SER A 591 39.11 -8.44 34.13
N LYS A 592 38.15 -8.79 35.00
CA LYS A 592 38.20 -9.74 36.14
C LYS A 592 39.52 -9.89 36.92
N SER A 593 39.47 -9.65 38.23
CA SER A 593 39.53 -10.73 39.25
C SER A 593 39.43 -10.21 40.69
N ARG A 594 39.00 -11.12 41.57
CA ARG A 594 38.64 -11.05 42.99
C ARG A 594 39.65 -10.35 43.93
N LEU A 595 39.14 -9.61 44.91
CA LEU A 595 38.90 -10.09 46.29
C LEU A 595 37.76 -9.31 46.92
#